data_AF-A0A7D7ZMF0-F1
#
_entry.id   AF-A0A7D7ZMF0-F1
#
_cell.length_a   1.000
_cell.length_b   1.000
_cell.length_c   1.000
_cell.angle_alpha   90.00
_cell.angle_beta   90.00
_cell.angle_gamma   90.00
#
_symmetry.space_group_name_H-M   'P 1'
#
loop_
_entity.id
_entity.type
_entity.pdbx_description
1 polymer ?
#
loop_
_entity_poly.entity_id
_entity_poly.type
_entity_poly.pdbx_seq_one_letter_code
_entity_poly.pdbx_strand_id
1 'polypeptide(L)'
;MVRNSLLIMLFLLLNSCYSLKRNEKGIPRVSKNRFYKLKPVDLPFDTESTIYRLKANFYQSGEEVKYYKVVKPKNKTIFFLVFLKNGKVATIATEVLNKASLNPKRGRMGYYGQKKGKIFVEQFYRGDGGGYVSHEEIKIYGRDSIVLIEKPHGATALPENGWASSYIPIRVPKEFLDLEPDW
;
A
#
# COMPACT_ATOMS: atom_id res chain seq x y z
N MET A 1 -46.04 15.42 -9.30
CA MET A 1 -44.88 15.04 -10.13
C MET A 1 -43.62 15.86 -9.85
N VAL A 2 -43.71 17.19 -9.68
CA VAL A 2 -42.55 18.08 -9.41
C VAL A 2 -41.73 17.70 -8.16
N ARG A 3 -42.39 17.26 -7.08
CA ARG A 3 -41.73 16.89 -5.82
C ARG A 3 -40.81 15.67 -5.93
N ASN A 4 -41.14 14.69 -6.80
CA ASN A 4 -40.31 13.51 -7.02
C ASN A 4 -39.10 13.82 -7.91
N SER A 5 -39.26 14.71 -8.89
CA SER A 5 -38.16 15.17 -9.74
C SER A 5 -37.09 15.92 -8.95
N LEU A 6 -37.48 16.72 -7.96
CA LEU A 6 -36.56 17.49 -7.11
C LEU A 6 -35.71 16.59 -6.20
N LEU A 7 -36.30 15.53 -5.65
CA LEU A 7 -35.59 14.52 -4.84
C LEU A 7 -34.57 13.73 -5.67
N ILE A 8 -34.93 13.33 -6.90
CA ILE A 8 -34.01 12.65 -7.82
C ILE A 8 -32.85 13.56 -8.20
N MET A 9 -33.12 14.84 -8.49
CA MET A 9 -32.08 15.82 -8.81
C MET A 9 -31.14 16.07 -7.63
N LEU A 10 -31.66 16.16 -6.40
CA LEU A 10 -30.86 16.27 -5.19
C LEU A 10 -29.99 15.01 -4.97
N PHE A 11 -30.54 13.82 -5.22
CA PHE A 11 -29.80 12.56 -5.11
C PHE A 11 -28.67 12.46 -6.16
N LEU A 12 -28.91 12.95 -7.38
CA LEU A 12 -27.89 13.01 -8.44
C LEU A 12 -26.80 14.03 -8.13
N LEU A 13 -27.13 15.19 -7.57
CA LEU A 13 -26.17 16.22 -7.15
C LEU A 13 -25.34 15.79 -5.94
N LEU A 14 -25.93 15.05 -4.99
CA LEU A 14 -25.19 14.50 -3.86
C LEU A 14 -24.22 13.39 -4.31
N ASN A 15 -24.57 12.59 -5.32
CA ASN A 15 -23.68 11.57 -5.88
C ASN A 15 -22.57 12.13 -6.77
N SER A 16 -22.78 13.27 -7.45
CA SER A 16 -21.76 13.89 -8.31
C SER A 16 -20.56 14.46 -7.53
N CYS A 17 -20.76 14.79 -6.24
CA CYS A 17 -19.71 15.31 -5.36
C CYS A 17 -18.79 14.24 -4.75
N TYR A 18 -19.09 12.93 -4.89
CA TYR A 18 -18.25 11.83 -4.36
C TYR A 18 -17.23 11.29 -5.37
N SER A 19 -16.75 12.15 -6.27
CA SER A 19 -15.58 11.86 -7.10
C SER A 19 -14.33 11.80 -6.21
N LEU A 20 -13.88 10.58 -5.89
CA LEU A 20 -12.58 10.39 -5.25
C LEU A 20 -11.49 10.95 -6.17
N LYS A 21 -10.65 11.86 -5.66
CA LYS A 21 -9.46 12.36 -6.36
C LYS A 21 -8.67 11.14 -6.86
N ARG A 22 -8.19 11.20 -8.10
CA ARG A 22 -7.36 10.15 -8.72
C ARG A 22 -6.04 10.75 -9.16
N ASN A 23 -5.00 9.92 -9.21
CA ASN A 23 -3.72 10.31 -9.82
C ASN A 23 -3.76 10.18 -11.35
N GLU A 24 -2.64 10.48 -12.02
CA GLU A 24 -2.48 10.37 -13.48
C GLU A 24 -2.69 8.95 -14.04
N LYS A 25 -2.69 7.93 -13.18
CA LYS A 25 -2.95 6.52 -13.53
C LYS A 25 -4.36 6.07 -13.16
N GLY A 26 -5.24 6.99 -12.77
CA GLY A 26 -6.60 6.67 -12.34
C GLY A 26 -6.69 5.99 -10.97
N ILE A 27 -5.58 5.90 -10.21
CA ILE A 27 -5.55 5.28 -8.88
C ILE A 27 -6.16 6.26 -7.87
N PRO A 28 -7.12 5.82 -7.04
CA PRO A 28 -7.74 6.68 -6.04
C PRO A 28 -6.74 7.26 -5.04
N ARG A 29 -7.03 8.48 -4.59
CA ARG A 29 -6.46 9.16 -3.45
C ARG A 29 -7.54 9.32 -2.40
N VAL A 30 -7.22 8.96 -1.16
CA VAL A 30 -8.12 9.07 -0.02
C VAL A 30 -7.51 9.99 1.02
N SER A 31 -8.34 10.65 1.81
CA SER A 31 -7.87 11.47 2.92
C SER A 31 -7.04 10.64 3.90
N LYS A 32 -5.99 11.24 4.48
CA LYS A 32 -5.17 10.66 5.55
C LYS A 32 -6.01 10.11 6.71
N ASN A 33 -7.19 10.69 6.97
CA ASN A 33 -8.11 10.25 8.02
C ASN A 33 -8.70 8.85 7.81
N ARG A 34 -8.58 8.28 6.60
CA ARG A 34 -8.97 6.88 6.33
C ARG A 34 -7.95 5.87 6.86
N PHE A 35 -6.73 6.31 7.10
CA PHE A 35 -5.65 5.48 7.62
C PHE A 35 -5.64 5.53 9.14
N TYR A 36 -5.04 4.52 9.76
CA TYR A 36 -4.83 4.58 11.18
C TYR A 36 -3.75 5.61 11.48
N LYS A 37 -3.90 6.27 12.63
CA LYS A 37 -2.97 7.31 13.09
C LYS A 37 -1.71 6.65 13.66
N LEU A 38 -0.90 6.05 12.79
CA LEU A 38 0.40 5.49 13.14
C LEU A 38 1.33 6.60 13.61
N LYS A 39 2.17 6.29 14.60
CA LYS A 39 3.21 7.22 15.05
C LYS A 39 4.36 7.22 14.04
N PRO A 40 5.00 8.37 13.75
CA PRO A 40 6.22 8.40 12.95
C PRO A 40 7.30 7.48 13.54
N VAL A 41 8.13 6.89 12.67
CA VAL A 41 9.22 6.00 13.07
C VAL A 41 10.32 6.04 12.03
N ASP A 42 11.57 5.98 12.48
CA ASP A 42 12.70 5.72 11.60
C ASP A 42 12.77 4.23 11.29
N LEU A 43 12.83 3.91 10.01
CA LEU A 43 12.91 2.52 9.57
C LEU A 43 14.34 2.01 9.82
N PRO A 44 14.51 0.78 10.34
CA PRO A 44 15.83 0.23 10.65
C PRO A 44 16.60 -0.25 9.40
N PHE A 45 16.24 0.26 8.23
CA PHE A 45 16.81 -0.10 6.93
C PHE A 45 16.89 1.15 6.04
N ASP A 46 17.80 1.11 5.08
CA ASP A 46 18.03 2.24 4.17
C ASP A 46 16.83 2.45 3.24
N THR A 47 16.23 3.65 3.28
CA THR A 47 15.14 4.07 2.39
C THR A 47 15.56 5.14 1.37
N GLU A 48 16.80 5.63 1.44
CA GLU A 48 17.31 6.66 0.53
C GLU A 48 17.76 6.07 -0.81
N SER A 49 18.15 4.79 -0.83
CA SER A 49 18.63 4.12 -2.05
C SER A 49 18.08 2.72 -2.25
N THR A 50 17.06 2.31 -1.48
CA THR A 50 16.49 0.96 -1.55
C THR A 50 14.98 1.02 -1.81
N ILE A 51 14.55 0.20 -2.76
CA ILE A 51 13.13 -0.15 -2.98
C ILE A 51 12.93 -1.64 -2.77
N TYR A 52 11.69 -2.06 -2.59
CA TYR A 52 11.36 -3.43 -2.20
C TYR A 52 10.54 -4.10 -3.30
N ARG A 53 11.14 -5.05 -4.03
CA ARG A 53 10.46 -5.80 -5.09
C ARG A 53 9.63 -6.93 -4.50
N LEU A 54 8.36 -7.01 -4.88
CA LEU A 54 7.48 -8.12 -4.51
C LEU A 54 8.03 -9.44 -5.06
N LYS A 55 8.27 -10.42 -4.18
CA LYS A 55 8.84 -11.73 -4.53
C LYS A 55 7.77 -12.83 -4.54
N ALA A 56 7.01 -12.95 -3.45
CA ALA A 56 6.03 -14.01 -3.28
C ALA A 56 4.92 -13.60 -2.33
N ASN A 57 3.72 -14.11 -2.60
CA ASN A 57 2.58 -14.04 -1.69
C ASN A 57 2.37 -15.41 -1.07
N PHE A 58 2.03 -15.45 0.21
CA PHE A 58 1.75 -16.68 0.91
C PHE A 58 0.68 -16.48 1.98
N TYR A 59 0.03 -17.56 2.38
CA TYR A 59 -0.87 -17.57 3.52
C TYR A 59 -0.24 -18.41 4.62
N GLN A 60 -0.04 -17.77 5.77
CA GLN A 60 0.46 -18.42 6.97
C GLN A 60 -0.72 -18.82 7.85
N SER A 61 -0.66 -20.01 8.44
CA SER A 61 -1.59 -20.46 9.46
C SER A 61 -0.83 -21.13 10.60
N GLY A 62 -0.60 -20.40 11.68
CA GLY A 62 0.31 -20.85 12.74
C GLY A 62 1.76 -20.81 12.25
N GLU A 63 2.49 -21.90 12.47
CA GLU A 63 3.84 -22.09 11.94
C GLU A 63 3.87 -22.61 10.49
N GLU A 64 2.71 -23.02 9.95
CA GLU A 64 2.63 -23.62 8.62
C GLU A 64 2.38 -22.57 7.52
N VAL A 65 3.12 -22.68 6.43
CA VAL A 65 2.82 -21.97 5.17
C VAL A 65 1.91 -22.85 4.33
N LYS A 66 0.61 -22.54 4.31
CA LYS A 66 -0.40 -23.35 3.59
C LYS A 66 -0.47 -23.05 2.10
N TYR A 67 -0.22 -21.79 1.73
CA TYR A 67 -0.23 -21.36 0.34
C TYR A 67 1.02 -20.55 0.05
N TYR A 68 1.73 -20.87 -1.01
CA TYR A 68 2.92 -20.13 -1.44
C TYR A 68 2.88 -19.93 -2.95
N LYS A 69 2.98 -18.67 -3.39
CA LYS A 69 3.00 -18.30 -4.79
C LYS A 69 4.10 -17.27 -5.06
N VAL A 70 5.14 -17.72 -5.76
CA VAL A 70 6.12 -16.80 -6.34
C VAL A 70 5.41 -15.89 -7.34
N VAL A 71 5.55 -14.58 -7.14
CA VAL A 71 4.96 -13.58 -8.01
C VAL A 71 5.88 -13.45 -9.23
N LYS A 72 5.49 -14.10 -10.32
CA LYS A 72 6.10 -13.89 -11.63
C LYS A 72 5.55 -12.60 -12.25
N PRO A 73 6.38 -11.76 -12.90
CA PRO A 73 5.88 -10.59 -13.60
C PRO A 73 4.83 -10.98 -14.63
N LYS A 74 3.60 -10.46 -14.50
CA LYS A 74 2.56 -10.61 -15.53
C LYS A 74 2.73 -9.48 -16.52
N ASN A 75 2.85 -9.78 -17.81
CA ASN A 75 3.10 -8.77 -18.85
C ASN A 75 4.29 -7.86 -18.50
N LYS A 76 5.38 -8.42 -17.99
CA LYS A 76 6.59 -7.69 -17.52
C LYS A 76 6.35 -6.71 -16.36
N THR A 77 5.14 -6.59 -15.81
CA THR A 77 4.84 -5.69 -14.70
C THR A 77 5.40 -6.26 -13.39
N ILE A 78 6.19 -5.45 -12.71
CA ILE A 78 6.81 -5.72 -11.41
C ILE A 78 6.22 -4.74 -10.39
N PHE A 79 5.96 -5.23 -9.18
CA PHE A 79 5.49 -4.42 -8.08
C PHE A 79 6.65 -4.08 -7.16
N PHE A 80 6.78 -2.79 -6.83
CA PHE A 80 7.73 -2.27 -5.88
C PHE A 80 6.99 -1.54 -4.76
N LEU A 81 7.47 -1.74 -3.53
CA LEU A 81 7.12 -0.93 -2.37
C LEU A 81 8.26 0.07 -2.15
N VAL A 82 7.92 1.35 -2.09
CA VAL A 82 8.86 2.47 -1.98
C VAL A 82 8.55 3.24 -0.71
N PHE A 83 9.45 3.18 0.26
CA PHE A 83 9.35 3.98 1.49
C PHE A 83 9.88 5.37 1.23
N LEU A 84 9.09 6.38 1.57
CA LEU A 84 9.39 7.79 1.37
C LEU A 84 9.55 8.45 2.75
N LYS A 85 10.03 9.69 2.75
CA LYS A 85 10.12 10.49 3.98
C LYS A 85 8.73 10.71 4.61
N ASN A 86 8.72 11.03 5.91
CA ASN A 86 7.53 11.42 6.68
C ASN A 86 6.42 10.34 6.76
N GLY A 87 6.80 9.07 6.86
CA GLY A 87 5.83 7.99 7.06
C GLY A 87 4.97 7.69 5.84
N LYS A 88 5.40 8.05 4.63
CA LYS A 88 4.65 7.78 3.38
C LYS A 88 5.24 6.58 2.66
N VAL A 89 4.39 5.76 2.04
CA VAL A 89 4.83 4.62 1.23
C VAL A 89 4.01 4.55 -0.05
N ALA A 90 4.66 4.15 -1.14
CA ALA A 90 4.02 3.98 -2.43
C ALA A 90 4.19 2.54 -2.93
N THR A 91 3.10 1.94 -3.41
CA THR A 91 3.19 0.70 -4.20
C THR A 91 3.08 1.03 -5.67
N ILE A 92 4.15 0.72 -6.40
CA ILE A 92 4.34 1.10 -7.81
C ILE A 92 4.38 -0.17 -8.65
N ALA A 93 3.54 -0.21 -9.69
CA ALA A 93 3.56 -1.24 -10.72
C ALA A 93 4.26 -0.67 -11.96
N THR A 94 5.33 -1.30 -12.43
CA THR A 94 6.08 -0.84 -13.61
C THR A 94 6.74 -1.98 -14.38
N GLU A 95 6.95 -1.78 -15.67
CA GLU A 95 7.70 -2.70 -16.54
C GLU A 95 9.18 -2.32 -16.67
N VAL A 96 9.52 -1.05 -16.39
CA VAL A 96 10.88 -0.50 -16.52
C VAL A 96 11.27 0.17 -15.21
N LEU A 97 12.52 0.00 -14.79
CA LEU A 97 13.07 0.62 -13.59
C LEU A 97 13.86 1.89 -13.95
N ASN A 98 13.25 3.06 -13.72
CA ASN A 98 13.87 4.37 -13.90
C ASN A 98 13.23 5.41 -12.96
N LYS A 99 13.80 6.61 -12.88
CA LYS A 99 13.27 7.71 -12.03
C LYS A 99 11.78 8.00 -12.29
N ALA A 100 11.37 8.08 -13.55
CA ALA A 100 9.99 8.40 -13.90
C ALA A 100 9.00 7.28 -13.49
N SER A 101 9.43 6.02 -13.59
CA SER A 101 8.60 4.88 -13.23
C SER A 101 8.44 4.72 -11.72
N LEU A 102 9.43 5.13 -10.92
CA LEU A 102 9.38 5.16 -9.46
C LEU A 102 8.72 6.41 -8.87
N ASN A 103 8.11 7.26 -9.70
CA ASN A 103 7.40 8.44 -9.22
C ASN A 103 6.20 8.04 -8.34
N PRO A 104 6.17 8.42 -7.05
CA PRO A 104 5.11 8.02 -6.13
C PRO A 104 3.73 8.54 -6.56
N LYS A 105 3.67 9.64 -7.33
CA LYS A 105 2.42 10.15 -7.91
C LYS A 105 1.73 9.13 -8.83
N ARG A 106 2.45 8.13 -9.34
CA ARG A 106 1.92 7.04 -10.17
C ARG A 106 1.50 5.82 -9.37
N GLY A 107 1.94 5.72 -8.11
CA GLY A 107 1.71 4.58 -7.24
C GLY A 107 0.40 4.65 -6.46
N ARG A 108 0.06 3.52 -5.84
CA ARG A 108 -0.92 3.45 -4.76
C ARG A 108 -0.34 4.12 -3.52
N MET A 109 -1.12 5.00 -2.91
CA MET A 109 -0.74 5.68 -1.69
C MET A 109 -0.85 4.78 -0.46
N GLY A 110 0.02 5.05 0.50
CA GLY A 110 0.00 4.45 1.82
C GLY A 110 0.80 5.25 2.82
N TYR A 111 0.75 4.79 4.07
CA TYR A 111 1.53 5.32 5.17
C TYR A 111 2.22 4.18 5.92
N TYR A 112 3.34 4.49 6.56
CA TYR A 112 3.99 3.60 7.51
C TYR A 112 4.22 4.33 8.84
N GLY A 113 4.41 3.55 9.89
CA GLY A 113 4.68 4.07 11.22
C GLY A 113 4.65 2.98 12.27
N GLN A 114 4.67 3.38 13.54
CA GLN A 114 4.71 2.46 14.66
C GLN A 114 3.38 2.45 15.44
N LYS A 115 3.01 1.26 15.92
CA LYS A 115 1.89 1.04 16.84
C LYS A 115 2.24 -0.11 17.78
N LYS A 116 2.14 0.11 19.10
CA LYS A 116 2.46 -0.91 20.14
C LYS A 116 3.83 -1.58 19.92
N GLY A 117 4.88 -0.78 19.67
CA GLY A 117 6.25 -1.27 19.47
C GLY A 117 6.55 -1.88 18.10
N LYS A 118 5.53 -2.15 17.26
CA LYS A 118 5.68 -2.78 15.95
C LYS A 118 5.53 -1.77 14.82
N ILE A 119 6.22 -2.03 13.70
CA ILE A 119 6.16 -1.20 12.49
C ILE A 119 5.06 -1.75 11.58
N PHE A 120 4.24 -0.85 11.03
CA PHE A 120 3.15 -1.16 10.13
C PHE A 120 3.23 -0.37 8.85
N VAL A 121 2.68 -0.95 7.79
CA VAL A 121 2.36 -0.32 6.51
C VAL A 121 0.85 -0.39 6.30
N GLU A 122 0.29 0.69 5.79
CA GLU A 122 -1.12 0.80 5.46
C GLU A 122 -1.29 1.31 4.05
N GLN A 123 -2.09 0.60 3.25
CA GLN A 123 -2.29 0.95 1.85
C GLN A 123 -3.77 0.94 1.52
N PHE A 124 -4.22 1.91 0.73
CA PHE A 124 -5.62 1.95 0.30
C PHE A 124 -5.85 1.10 -0.95
N TYR A 125 -6.75 0.13 -0.84
CA TYR A 125 -7.22 -0.72 -1.93
C TYR A 125 -8.65 -0.34 -2.29
N ARG A 126 -8.97 -0.38 -3.58
CA ARG A 126 -10.35 -0.25 -4.07
C ARG A 126 -10.62 -1.31 -5.12
N GLY A 127 -11.64 -2.12 -4.88
CA GLY A 127 -12.21 -3.07 -5.84
C GLY A 127 -13.69 -2.75 -6.10
N ASP A 128 -14.36 -3.65 -6.80
CA ASP A 128 -15.75 -3.47 -7.21
C ASP A 128 -16.73 -3.41 -6.03
N GLY A 129 -16.36 -4.02 -4.89
CA GLY A 129 -17.13 -4.00 -3.64
C GLY A 129 -16.86 -2.80 -2.71
N GLY A 130 -16.01 -1.84 -3.12
CA GLY A 130 -15.66 -0.67 -2.31
C GLY A 130 -14.16 -0.55 -2.02
N GLY A 131 -13.81 0.32 -1.06
CA GLY A 131 -12.42 0.59 -0.69
C GLY A 131 -12.13 0.26 0.76
N TYR A 132 -10.97 -0.32 1.01
CA TYR A 132 -10.47 -0.65 2.35
C TYR A 132 -9.00 -0.22 2.49
N VAL A 133 -8.56 -0.06 3.73
CA VAL A 133 -7.15 0.18 4.06
C VAL A 133 -6.57 -1.10 4.62
N SER A 134 -5.52 -1.64 3.99
CA SER A 134 -4.76 -2.75 4.56
C SER A 134 -4.01 -2.27 5.81
N HIS A 135 -3.79 -3.17 6.77
CA HIS A 135 -2.97 -2.92 7.94
C HIS A 135 -2.00 -4.08 8.12
N GLU A 136 -0.76 -3.86 7.69
CA GLU A 136 0.23 -4.92 7.51
C GLU A 136 1.42 -4.69 8.44
N GLU A 137 1.75 -5.66 9.29
CA GLU A 137 2.95 -5.62 10.14
C GLU A 137 4.19 -5.88 9.27
N ILE A 138 5.23 -5.03 9.39
CA ILE A 138 6.52 -5.29 8.77
C ILE A 138 7.32 -6.24 9.66
N LYS A 139 7.72 -7.39 9.12
CA LYS A 139 8.75 -8.27 9.67
C LYS A 139 10.00 -8.20 8.82
N ILE A 140 11.15 -8.00 9.46
CA ILE A 140 12.45 -7.94 8.79
C ILE A 140 13.11 -9.31 8.92
N TYR A 141 13.55 -9.88 7.81
CA TYR A 141 14.23 -11.16 7.73
C TYR A 141 15.59 -11.01 7.04
N GLY A 142 16.67 -11.37 7.74
CA GLY A 142 18.03 -11.30 7.20
C GLY A 142 18.52 -9.87 6.90
N ARG A 143 19.40 -9.72 5.90
CA ARG A 143 19.97 -8.44 5.42
C ARG A 143 18.94 -7.60 4.65
N ASP A 144 17.87 -7.18 5.30
CA ASP A 144 16.90 -6.21 4.76
C ASP A 144 15.82 -6.78 3.83
N SER A 145 15.54 -8.08 3.83
CA SER A 145 14.26 -8.55 3.23
C SER A 145 13.12 -8.26 4.19
N ILE A 146 11.97 -7.84 3.66
CA ILE A 146 10.79 -7.56 4.48
C ILE A 146 9.63 -8.47 4.09
N VAL A 147 8.82 -8.79 5.08
CA VAL A 147 7.54 -9.45 4.90
C VAL A 147 6.47 -8.54 5.47
N LEU A 148 5.46 -8.23 4.66
CA LEU A 148 4.25 -7.58 5.11
C LEU A 148 3.24 -8.68 5.49
N ILE A 149 2.82 -8.71 6.74
CA ILE A 149 1.84 -9.69 7.24
C ILE A 149 0.53 -8.95 7.52
N GLU A 150 -0.52 -9.29 6.78
CA GLU A 150 -1.84 -8.72 6.99
C GLU A 150 -2.36 -9.13 8.38
N LYS A 151 -2.71 -8.13 9.19
CA LYS A 151 -3.33 -8.35 10.50
C LYS A 151 -4.82 -8.05 10.41
N PRO A 152 -5.70 -9.03 10.66
CA PRO A 152 -7.14 -8.78 10.67
C PRO A 152 -7.48 -7.73 11.72
N HIS A 153 -8.49 -6.90 11.42
CA HIS A 153 -8.97 -5.90 12.35
C HIS A 153 -9.91 -6.55 13.38
N GLY A 154 -9.41 -6.85 14.58
CA GLY A 154 -10.22 -7.37 15.69
C GLY A 154 -9.49 -8.40 16.54
N ALA A 155 -9.87 -8.54 17.81
CA ALA A 155 -9.23 -9.39 18.81
C ALA A 155 -9.36 -10.91 18.58
N THR A 156 -10.00 -11.35 17.48
CA THR A 156 -10.41 -12.74 17.28
C THR A 156 -9.63 -13.49 16.20
N ALA A 157 -8.78 -12.82 15.43
CA ALA A 157 -7.87 -13.54 14.54
C ALA A 157 -6.58 -13.88 15.28
N LEU A 158 -6.25 -15.17 15.33
CA LEU A 158 -4.96 -15.63 15.82
C LEU A 158 -3.87 -14.81 15.10
N PRO A 159 -2.91 -14.22 15.82
CA PRO A 159 -1.86 -13.37 15.24
C PRO A 159 -0.97 -14.08 14.20
N GLU A 160 -1.19 -15.36 13.98
CA GLU A 160 -0.40 -16.28 13.16
C GLU A 160 -1.12 -16.69 11.86
N ASN A 161 -2.36 -16.24 11.66
CA ASN A 161 -3.13 -16.53 10.46
C ASN A 161 -3.28 -15.26 9.60
N GLY A 162 -2.83 -15.30 8.35
CA GLY A 162 -2.99 -14.16 7.46
C GLY A 162 -2.28 -14.30 6.12
N TRP A 163 -2.70 -13.47 5.16
CA TRP A 163 -1.95 -13.26 3.93
C TRP A 163 -0.68 -12.47 4.23
N ALA A 164 0.40 -12.87 3.59
CA ALA A 164 1.68 -12.24 3.71
C ALA A 164 2.33 -12.06 2.33
N SER A 165 3.07 -10.98 2.19
CA SER A 165 3.80 -10.63 0.97
C SER A 165 5.27 -10.45 1.32
N SER A 166 6.14 -11.22 0.69
CA SER A 166 7.60 -11.09 0.84
C SER A 166 8.17 -10.16 -0.22
N TYR A 167 9.10 -9.32 0.20
CA TYR A 167 9.80 -8.37 -0.64
C TYR A 167 11.30 -8.49 -0.45
N ILE A 168 12.03 -8.27 -1.54
CA ILE A 168 13.49 -8.26 -1.56
C ILE A 168 14.00 -6.84 -1.86
N PRO A 169 15.07 -6.41 -1.17
CA PRO A 169 15.63 -5.08 -1.38
C PRO A 169 16.31 -5.00 -2.74
N ILE A 170 16.14 -3.87 -3.42
CA ILE A 170 16.77 -3.53 -4.70
C ILE A 170 17.37 -2.14 -4.52
N ARG A 171 18.68 -2.02 -4.78
CA ARG A 171 19.37 -0.74 -4.77
C ARG A 171 19.08 0.04 -6.04
N VAL A 172 18.79 1.32 -5.89
CA VAL A 172 18.59 2.28 -6.98
C VAL A 172 19.37 3.56 -6.70
N PRO A 173 19.71 4.35 -7.73
CA PRO A 173 20.30 5.66 -7.52
C PRO A 173 19.40 6.55 -6.63
N LYS A 174 19.99 7.31 -5.70
CA LYS A 174 19.23 8.11 -4.71
C LYS A 174 18.29 9.11 -5.39
N GLU A 175 18.71 9.66 -6.52
CA GLU A 175 17.94 10.59 -7.33
C GLU A 175 16.65 9.99 -7.91
N PHE A 176 16.50 8.66 -7.93
CA PHE A 176 15.24 8.02 -8.31
C PHE A 176 14.18 8.14 -7.21
N LEU A 177 14.60 8.28 -5.95
CA LEU A 177 13.73 8.35 -4.77
C LEU A 177 13.54 9.78 -4.25
N ASP A 178 14.27 10.74 -4.81
CA ASP A 178 14.09 12.17 -4.57
C ASP A 178 12.87 12.71 -5.32
N LEU A 179 11.68 12.22 -4.97
CA LEU A 179 10.40 12.58 -5.56
C LEU A 179 9.32 12.69 -4.49
N GLU A 180 8.52 13.75 -4.57
CA GLU A 180 7.44 13.99 -3.62
C GLU A 180 6.11 13.32 -4.04
N PRO A 181 5.42 12.65 -3.11
CA PRO A 181 4.07 12.13 -3.34
C PRO A 181 3.04 13.27 -3.41
N ASP A 182 1.91 13.03 -4.09
CA ASP A 182 0.79 13.97 -4.27
C ASP A 182 -0.29 13.88 -3.17
N TRP A 183 0.03 13.23 -2.04
CA TRP A 183 -0.82 13.04 -0.85
C TRP A 183 -0.04 13.23 0.45
#